data_AF-A0A559MDB7-F1
#
_entry.id   AF-A0A559MDB7-F1
#
_cell.length_a   1.000
_cell.length_b   1.000
_cell.length_c   1.000
_cell.angle_alpha   90.00
_cell.angle_beta   90.00
_cell.angle_gamma   90.00
#
_symmetry.space_group_name_H-M   'P 1'
#
loop_
_entity.id
_entity.type
_entity.pdbx_description
1 polymer ?
#
loop_
_entity_poly.entity_id
_entity_poly.type
_entity_poly.pdbx_seq_one_letter_code
_entity_poly.pdbx_strand_id
1 'polypeptide(L)'
;MTSVAYDSLHKYLDNPSYTRPSTYSTTSPLEILHKIAADTRFDGLFPSKGFSNIETLFTHHEALVLEHWNAWTITNPTEQFRASQEAAMNLLVRTVKPGTHAYDFFMVHILTTSHAVRILLPVVPKKFHVSLVRQWWLLTIAVYVAQLRPVIDEDLEGKPGKGWTYVDEMAVKGPWSSDAHYVKALRAMKEAAFTWGDVHELYLSSAVHFADDFKGWTGF
;
A
#
# COMPACT_ATOMS: atom_id res chain seq x y z
N MET A 1 -7.46 13.74 -5.06
CA MET A 1 -7.37 14.58 -6.27
C MET A 1 -6.92 13.80 -7.51
N THR A 2 -7.19 12.49 -7.62
CA THR A 2 -6.52 11.62 -8.61
C THR A 2 -7.46 10.91 -9.59
N SER A 3 -8.77 11.16 -9.56
CA SER A 3 -9.72 10.64 -10.57
C SER A 3 -10.23 11.69 -11.56
N VAL A 4 -9.80 12.96 -11.41
CA VAL A 4 -10.23 14.10 -12.25
C VAL A 4 -9.07 15.00 -12.70
N ALA A 5 -7.83 14.70 -12.30
CA ALA A 5 -6.67 15.48 -12.67
C ALA A 5 -5.76 14.65 -13.57
N TYR A 6 -5.68 15.04 -14.85
CA TYR A 6 -4.63 14.61 -15.76
C TYR A 6 -3.34 15.35 -15.36
N ASP A 7 -2.62 14.80 -14.39
CA ASP A 7 -1.33 15.38 -13.94
C ASP A 7 -0.16 14.80 -14.72
N SER A 8 1.06 15.30 -14.50
CA SER A 8 2.26 14.88 -15.25
C SER A 8 2.62 13.40 -15.09
N LEU A 9 2.04 12.67 -14.13
CA LEU A 9 2.33 11.26 -13.88
C LEU A 9 1.60 10.33 -14.87
N HIS A 10 0.58 10.80 -15.61
CA HIS A 10 -0.09 9.99 -16.64
C HIS A 10 0.89 9.42 -17.68
N LYS A 11 1.98 10.16 -17.95
CA LYS A 11 2.98 9.81 -18.96
C LYS A 11 3.58 8.42 -18.75
N TYR A 12 3.67 7.94 -17.50
CA TYR A 12 4.22 6.62 -17.20
C TYR A 12 3.31 5.48 -17.66
N LEU A 13 2.02 5.75 -17.83
CA LEU A 13 1.04 4.78 -18.32
C LEU A 13 0.83 4.90 -19.82
N ASP A 14 0.74 6.14 -20.30
CA ASP A 14 0.35 6.44 -21.68
C ASP A 14 1.52 6.28 -22.66
N ASN A 15 2.76 6.47 -22.18
CA ASN A 15 3.95 6.35 -23.00
C ASN A 15 4.74 5.07 -22.65
N PRO A 16 4.75 4.06 -23.54
CA PRO A 16 5.40 2.77 -23.28
C PRO A 16 6.92 2.88 -23.12
N SER A 17 7.56 3.97 -23.55
CA SER A 17 9.00 4.18 -23.36
C SER A 17 9.43 4.24 -21.89
N TYR A 18 8.50 4.51 -20.97
CA TYR A 18 8.77 4.45 -19.53
C TYR A 18 8.75 3.03 -18.97
N THR A 19 8.14 2.07 -19.67
CA THR A 19 8.19 0.65 -19.34
C THR A 19 9.42 0.03 -19.99
N ARG A 20 10.51 -0.05 -19.22
CA ARG A 20 11.83 -0.51 -19.68
C ARG A 20 12.45 -1.50 -18.70
N PRO A 21 13.43 -2.31 -19.10
CA PRO A 21 14.12 -3.21 -18.18
C PRO A 21 14.68 -2.45 -16.97
N SER A 22 14.49 -3.02 -15.79
CA SER A 22 15.13 -2.57 -14.54
C SER A 22 16.42 -3.37 -14.30
N THR A 23 17.27 -2.91 -13.39
CA THR A 23 18.51 -3.61 -12.99
C THR A 23 18.22 -4.93 -12.28
N TYR A 24 16.99 -5.12 -11.81
CA TYR A 24 16.50 -6.36 -11.25
C TYR A 24 15.03 -6.57 -11.65
N SER A 25 14.54 -7.80 -11.50
CA SER A 25 13.13 -8.12 -11.71
C SER A 25 12.66 -9.09 -10.64
N THR A 26 11.38 -8.98 -10.27
CA THR A 26 10.71 -9.91 -9.37
C THR A 26 9.21 -9.92 -9.64
N THR A 27 8.56 -11.03 -9.28
CA THR A 27 7.11 -11.16 -9.28
C THR A 27 6.48 -10.71 -7.95
N SER A 28 7.28 -10.49 -6.90
CA SER A 28 6.83 -10.16 -5.54
C SER A 28 6.81 -8.65 -5.26
N PRO A 29 5.62 -8.04 -5.03
CA PRO A 29 5.52 -6.64 -4.62
C PRO A 29 6.22 -6.36 -3.28
N LEU A 30 6.12 -7.29 -2.33
CA LEU A 30 6.76 -7.15 -1.02
C LEU A 30 8.28 -7.12 -1.13
N GLU A 31 8.87 -7.97 -1.98
CA GLU A 31 10.32 -7.95 -2.24
C GLU A 31 10.78 -6.59 -2.80
N ILE A 32 9.98 -5.96 -3.66
CA ILE A 32 10.28 -4.62 -4.16
C ILE A 32 10.29 -3.59 -3.02
N LEU A 33 9.33 -3.65 -2.09
CA LEU A 33 9.30 -2.76 -0.93
C LEU A 33 10.54 -2.95 -0.03
N HIS A 34 10.96 -4.20 0.24
CA HIS A 34 12.20 -4.45 0.98
C HIS A 34 13.43 -3.94 0.24
N LYS A 35 13.49 -4.09 -1.09
CA LYS A 35 14.58 -3.52 -1.91
C LYS A 35 14.58 -2.00 -1.87
N ILE A 36 13.42 -1.35 -1.91
CA ILE A 36 13.32 0.12 -1.75
C ILE A 36 13.83 0.52 -0.36
N ALA A 37 13.41 -0.18 0.70
CA ALA A 37 13.83 0.11 2.08
C ALA A 37 15.35 0.00 2.28
N ALA A 38 15.98 -0.98 1.63
CA ALA A 38 17.42 -1.21 1.69
C ALA A 38 18.24 -0.34 0.70
N ASP A 39 17.59 0.39 -0.21
CA ASP A 39 18.28 1.17 -1.22
C ASP A 39 18.76 2.51 -0.66
N THR A 40 20.05 2.54 -0.32
CA THR A 40 20.76 3.70 0.22
C THR A 40 20.74 4.94 -0.68
N ARG A 41 20.40 4.81 -1.97
CA ARG A 41 20.25 5.96 -2.89
C ARG A 41 19.09 6.87 -2.49
N PHE A 42 18.15 6.38 -1.68
CA PHE A 42 17.07 7.20 -1.12
C PHE A 42 17.42 7.82 0.25
N ASP A 43 18.60 7.58 0.80
CA ASP A 43 18.98 8.08 2.12
C ASP A 43 19.28 9.57 2.09
N GLY A 44 18.78 10.29 3.10
CA GLY A 44 18.97 11.74 3.22
C GLY A 44 18.23 12.60 2.19
N LEU A 45 17.40 12.01 1.31
CA LEU A 45 16.64 12.78 0.32
C LEU A 45 15.64 13.77 0.93
N PHE A 46 15.07 13.42 2.08
CA PHE A 46 14.05 14.23 2.75
C PHE A 46 14.36 14.39 4.25
N PRO A 47 14.16 15.58 4.82
CA PRO A 47 14.41 15.83 6.24
C PRO A 47 13.32 15.23 7.14
N SER A 48 12.11 15.06 6.63
CA SER A 48 10.96 14.50 7.33
C SER A 48 10.04 13.78 6.35
N LYS A 49 9.11 13.01 6.92
CA LYS A 49 7.98 12.43 6.19
C LYS A 49 7.07 13.53 5.62
N GLY A 50 6.29 13.20 4.59
CA GLY A 50 5.23 14.08 4.11
C GLY A 50 4.90 13.91 2.63
N PHE A 51 3.68 14.25 2.25
CA PHE A 51 3.20 14.18 0.86
C PHE A 51 3.98 15.08 -0.11
N SER A 52 4.47 16.23 0.37
CA SER A 52 5.27 17.18 -0.42
C SER A 52 6.55 16.56 -1.00
N ASN A 53 7.07 15.49 -0.39
CA ASN A 53 8.24 14.77 -0.87
C ASN A 53 8.00 14.12 -2.25
N ILE A 54 6.75 13.81 -2.62
CA ILE A 54 6.43 13.17 -3.91
C ILE A 54 6.84 14.07 -5.08
N GLU A 55 6.58 15.38 -4.99
CA GLU A 55 6.96 16.32 -6.06
C GLU A 55 8.48 16.36 -6.26
N THR A 56 9.23 16.46 -5.15
CA THR A 56 10.70 16.44 -5.16
C THR A 56 11.22 15.12 -5.74
N LEU A 57 10.59 14.00 -5.36
CA LEU A 57 10.95 12.66 -5.82
C LEU A 57 10.84 12.53 -7.35
N PHE A 58 9.72 12.95 -7.94
CA PHE A 58 9.53 12.86 -9.39
C PHE A 58 10.25 13.95 -10.18
N THR A 59 10.60 15.08 -9.55
CA THR A 59 11.36 16.15 -10.21
C THR A 59 12.85 15.82 -10.29
N HIS A 60 13.42 15.25 -9.22
CA HIS A 60 14.88 15.09 -9.09
C HIS A 60 15.36 13.63 -9.10
N HIS A 61 14.48 12.67 -8.78
CA HIS A 61 14.84 11.27 -8.57
C HIS A 61 13.92 10.30 -9.34
N GLU A 62 13.28 10.78 -10.42
CA GLU A 62 12.34 10.00 -11.23
C GLU A 62 12.92 8.65 -11.66
N ALA A 63 14.16 8.64 -12.16
CA ALA A 63 14.80 7.42 -12.65
C ALA A 63 14.92 6.34 -11.56
N LEU A 64 15.15 6.76 -10.30
CA LEU A 64 15.27 5.86 -9.16
C LEU A 64 13.92 5.22 -8.82
N VAL A 65 12.84 6.00 -8.81
CA VAL A 65 11.47 5.47 -8.65
C VAL A 65 11.12 4.49 -9.76
N LEU A 66 11.42 4.86 -11.00
CA LEU A 66 11.06 4.07 -12.17
C LEU A 66 11.85 2.76 -12.27
N GLU A 67 13.04 2.67 -11.69
CA GLU A 67 13.78 1.42 -11.57
C GLU A 67 12.99 0.38 -10.75
N HIS A 68 12.49 0.77 -9.58
CA HIS A 68 11.67 -0.13 -8.74
C HIS A 68 10.28 -0.38 -9.33
N TRP A 69 9.67 0.62 -9.96
CA TRP A 69 8.39 0.46 -10.64
C TRP A 69 8.46 -0.51 -11.84
N ASN A 70 9.57 -0.50 -12.57
CA ASN A 70 9.81 -1.42 -13.69
C ASN A 70 10.29 -2.81 -13.26
N ALA A 71 10.78 -2.97 -12.02
CA ALA A 71 11.19 -4.28 -11.53
C ALA A 71 10.01 -5.26 -11.36
N TRP A 72 8.78 -4.75 -11.22
CA TRP A 72 7.61 -5.62 -11.09
C TRP A 72 7.24 -6.29 -12.40
N THR A 73 7.55 -7.58 -12.48
CA THR A 73 7.22 -8.44 -13.62
C THR A 73 5.89 -9.14 -13.34
N ILE A 74 4.85 -8.81 -14.12
CA ILE A 74 3.51 -9.36 -13.94
C ILE A 74 3.31 -10.54 -14.91
N THR A 75 3.34 -11.76 -14.39
CA THR A 75 3.14 -13.02 -15.12
C THR A 75 1.83 -13.72 -14.73
N ASN A 76 1.39 -13.58 -13.48
CA ASN A 76 0.09 -14.02 -12.99
C ASN A 76 -0.65 -12.81 -12.36
N PRO A 77 -1.40 -12.03 -13.16
CA PRO A 77 -2.01 -10.80 -12.71
C PRO A 77 -2.92 -10.96 -11.48
N THR A 78 -3.66 -12.06 -11.38
CA THR A 78 -4.61 -12.28 -10.28
C THR A 78 -3.89 -12.53 -8.96
N GLU A 79 -2.95 -13.48 -8.94
CA GLU A 79 -2.18 -13.81 -7.73
C GLU A 79 -1.30 -12.64 -7.30
N GLN A 80 -0.68 -11.95 -8.26
CA GLN A 80 0.19 -10.82 -7.96
C GLN A 80 -0.61 -9.58 -7.54
N PHE A 81 -1.83 -9.41 -8.03
CA PHE A 81 -2.72 -8.36 -7.51
C PHE A 81 -3.12 -8.64 -6.06
N ARG A 82 -3.50 -9.88 -5.71
CA ARG A 82 -3.69 -10.29 -4.29
C ARG A 82 -2.45 -9.96 -3.45
N ALA A 83 -1.28 -10.42 -3.87
CA ALA A 83 -0.03 -10.18 -3.15
C ALA A 83 0.29 -8.68 -2.97
N SER A 84 -0.12 -7.85 -3.93
CA SER A 84 0.05 -6.40 -3.82
C SER A 84 -0.89 -5.77 -2.78
N GLN A 85 -2.11 -6.31 -2.60
CA GLN A 85 -3.01 -5.87 -1.53
C GLN A 85 -2.50 -6.30 -0.14
N GLU A 86 -1.90 -7.49 -0.04
CA GLU A 86 -1.23 -7.96 1.18
C GLU A 86 -0.04 -7.05 1.52
N ALA A 87 0.76 -6.68 0.52
CA ALA A 87 1.85 -5.71 0.70
C ALA A 87 1.33 -4.34 1.18
N ALA A 88 0.19 -3.86 0.65
CA ALA A 88 -0.44 -2.61 1.08
C ALA A 88 -0.95 -2.67 2.54
N MET A 89 -1.51 -3.81 2.96
CA MET A 89 -1.88 -4.06 4.35
C MET A 89 -0.64 -4.10 5.25
N ASN A 90 0.43 -4.78 4.82
CA ASN A 90 1.69 -4.82 5.56
C ASN A 90 2.29 -3.42 5.74
N LEU A 91 2.23 -2.55 4.72
CA LEU A 91 2.64 -1.15 4.84
C LEU A 91 1.87 -0.39 5.93
N LEU A 92 0.58 -0.67 6.11
CA LEU A 92 -0.22 -0.02 7.15
C LEU A 92 0.07 -0.58 8.56
N VAL A 93 0.13 -1.91 8.69
CA VAL A 93 0.13 -2.56 10.00
C VAL A 93 1.54 -2.87 10.50
N ARG A 94 2.41 -3.37 9.62
CA ARG A 94 3.74 -3.89 9.98
C ARG A 94 4.85 -2.83 9.93
N THR A 95 4.53 -1.59 9.60
CA THR A 95 5.50 -0.47 9.70
C THR A 95 5.35 0.30 11.01
N VAL A 96 4.34 -0.03 11.82
CA VAL A 96 4.11 0.59 13.11
C VAL A 96 5.04 -0.03 14.14
N LYS A 97 5.92 0.79 14.71
CA LYS A 97 6.82 0.36 15.77
C LYS A 97 6.01 -0.04 17.02
N PRO A 98 6.28 -1.20 17.65
CA PRO A 98 5.57 -1.63 18.85
C PRO A 98 5.50 -0.53 19.93
N GLY A 99 4.32 -0.37 20.53
CA GLY A 99 4.06 0.63 21.57
C GLY A 99 3.90 2.09 21.08
N THR A 100 4.21 2.40 19.83
CA THR A 100 4.07 3.79 19.31
C THR A 100 2.65 4.11 18.87
N HIS A 101 1.90 3.11 18.40
CA HIS A 101 0.56 3.29 17.82
C HIS A 101 0.52 4.31 16.65
N ALA A 102 1.67 4.55 16.00
CA ALA A 102 1.86 5.57 14.99
C ALA A 102 1.48 5.05 13.59
N TYR A 103 0.17 4.93 13.35
CA TYR A 103 -0.35 4.58 12.03
C TYR A 103 -0.22 5.76 11.06
N ASP A 104 0.28 5.47 9.87
CA ASP A 104 0.57 6.49 8.86
C ASP A 104 -0.65 6.78 7.99
N PHE A 105 -1.05 8.05 7.93
CA PHE A 105 -2.21 8.51 7.18
C PHE A 105 -2.10 8.22 5.68
N PHE A 106 -0.89 8.23 5.12
CA PHE A 106 -0.70 7.98 3.69
C PHE A 106 -0.64 6.48 3.39
N MET A 107 -0.17 5.64 4.32
CA MET A 107 -0.18 4.18 4.12
C MET A 107 -1.59 3.59 4.10
N VAL A 108 -2.53 4.12 4.90
CA VAL A 108 -3.94 3.66 4.82
C VAL A 108 -4.56 3.97 3.45
N HIS A 109 -4.12 5.03 2.78
CA HIS A 109 -4.57 5.32 1.42
C HIS A 109 -4.08 4.29 0.41
N ILE A 110 -2.90 3.71 0.59
CA ILE A 110 -2.42 2.62 -0.27
C ILE A 110 -3.32 1.39 -0.15
N LEU A 111 -3.65 0.97 1.07
CA LEU A 111 -4.57 -0.13 1.32
C LEU A 111 -5.97 0.15 0.75
N THR A 112 -6.57 1.30 1.09
CA THR A 112 -7.95 1.62 0.70
C THR A 112 -8.11 1.87 -0.80
N THR A 113 -7.10 2.45 -1.46
CA THR A 113 -7.11 2.60 -2.93
C THR A 113 -6.85 1.27 -3.64
N SER A 114 -6.10 0.33 -3.05
CA SER A 114 -5.99 -1.03 -3.61
C SER A 114 -7.35 -1.73 -3.64
N HIS A 115 -8.14 -1.55 -2.57
CA HIS A 115 -9.52 -2.04 -2.50
C HIS A 115 -10.39 -1.38 -3.56
N ALA A 116 -10.28 -0.05 -3.74
CA ALA A 116 -11.00 0.65 -4.80
C ALA A 116 -10.65 0.13 -6.20
N VAL A 117 -9.36 -0.10 -6.49
CA VAL A 117 -8.92 -0.72 -7.77
C VAL A 117 -9.60 -2.07 -7.96
N ARG A 118 -9.62 -2.95 -6.95
CA ARG A 118 -10.30 -4.26 -7.02
C ARG A 118 -11.78 -4.14 -7.37
N ILE A 119 -12.48 -3.16 -6.78
CA ILE A 119 -13.90 -2.91 -7.06
C ILE A 119 -14.12 -2.37 -8.48
N LEU A 120 -13.18 -1.58 -9.00
CA LEU A 120 -13.28 -0.98 -10.34
C LEU A 120 -12.89 -1.94 -11.48
N LEU A 121 -11.95 -2.88 -11.24
CA LEU A 121 -11.46 -3.79 -12.28
C LEU A 121 -12.58 -4.52 -13.05
N PRO A 122 -13.64 -5.06 -12.43
CA PRO A 122 -14.73 -5.72 -13.15
C PRO A 122 -15.47 -4.84 -14.17
N VAL A 123 -15.50 -3.51 -13.97
CA VAL A 123 -16.20 -2.57 -14.86
C VAL A 123 -15.25 -1.83 -15.82
N VAL A 124 -13.94 -1.89 -15.59
CA VAL A 124 -12.92 -1.34 -16.49
C VAL A 124 -12.63 -2.33 -17.62
N PRO A 125 -12.49 -1.89 -18.88
CA PRO A 125 -12.10 -2.78 -19.98
C PRO A 125 -10.77 -3.51 -19.70
N LYS A 126 -10.73 -4.82 -19.94
CA LYS A 126 -9.58 -5.70 -19.64
C LYS A 126 -8.22 -5.17 -20.12
N LYS A 127 -8.19 -4.50 -21.27
CA LYS A 127 -6.98 -3.88 -21.84
C LYS A 127 -6.31 -2.84 -20.93
N PHE A 128 -7.01 -2.30 -19.94
CA PHE A 128 -6.50 -1.28 -19.01
C PHE A 128 -6.19 -1.82 -17.61
N HIS A 129 -6.48 -3.10 -17.33
CA HIS A 129 -6.35 -3.65 -15.97
C HIS A 129 -4.91 -3.56 -15.45
N VAL A 130 -3.95 -4.03 -16.25
CA VAL A 130 -2.53 -4.00 -15.88
C VAL A 130 -2.04 -2.56 -15.71
N SER A 131 -2.40 -1.65 -16.62
CA SER A 131 -2.03 -0.24 -16.52
C SER A 131 -2.58 0.41 -15.25
N LEU A 132 -3.84 0.13 -14.88
CA LEU A 132 -4.45 0.65 -13.66
C LEU A 132 -3.74 0.13 -12.40
N VAL A 133 -3.43 -1.17 -12.34
CA VAL A 133 -2.68 -1.75 -11.22
C VAL A 133 -1.26 -1.16 -11.15
N ARG A 134 -0.59 -0.96 -12.28
CA ARG A 134 0.73 -0.31 -12.34
C ARG A 134 0.68 1.15 -11.91
N GLN A 135 -0.41 1.87 -12.17
CA GLN A 135 -0.60 3.24 -11.70
C GLN A 135 -0.71 3.29 -10.18
N TRP A 136 -1.55 2.43 -9.61
CA TRP A 136 -1.67 2.30 -8.16
C TRP A 136 -0.34 1.86 -7.52
N TRP A 137 0.44 1.02 -8.20
CA TRP A 137 1.77 0.64 -7.74
C TRP A 137 2.77 1.79 -7.75
N LEU A 138 2.72 2.66 -8.75
CA LEU A 138 3.54 3.87 -8.77
C LEU A 138 3.23 4.78 -7.57
N LEU A 139 1.94 4.96 -7.26
CA LEU A 139 1.50 5.68 -6.07
C LEU A 139 2.03 5.01 -4.78
N THR A 140 1.99 3.69 -4.72
CA THR A 140 2.50 2.91 -3.58
C THR A 140 3.98 3.18 -3.33
N ILE A 141 4.82 3.09 -4.38
CA ILE A 141 6.25 3.38 -4.28
C ILE A 141 6.48 4.84 -3.86
N ALA A 142 5.79 5.78 -4.51
CA ALA A 142 5.97 7.20 -4.23
C ALA A 142 5.63 7.54 -2.77
N VAL A 143 4.51 7.04 -2.26
CA VAL A 143 4.10 7.23 -0.85
C VAL A 143 5.08 6.55 0.10
N TYR A 144 5.50 5.32 -0.18
CA TYR A 144 6.44 4.59 0.68
C TYR A 144 7.77 5.34 0.82
N VAL A 145 8.30 5.85 -0.29
CA VAL A 145 9.54 6.64 -0.29
C VAL A 145 9.34 8.00 0.39
N ALA A 146 8.24 8.69 0.11
CA ALA A 146 7.90 9.99 0.72
C ALA A 146 7.71 9.91 2.25
N GLN A 147 7.30 8.75 2.75
CA GLN A 147 7.15 8.46 4.19
C GLN A 147 8.42 7.86 4.82
N LEU A 148 9.57 8.04 4.16
CA LEU A 148 10.90 7.60 4.62
C LEU A 148 11.06 6.08 4.76
N ARG A 149 10.33 5.30 3.94
CA ARG A 149 10.53 3.85 3.77
C ARG A 149 10.60 3.09 5.10
N PRO A 150 9.61 3.21 6.00
CA PRO A 150 9.66 2.53 7.28
C PRO A 150 9.79 1.02 7.07
N VAL A 151 10.59 0.37 7.91
CA VAL A 151 10.82 -1.08 7.85
C VAL A 151 9.50 -1.82 8.04
N ILE A 152 9.27 -2.84 7.21
CA ILE A 152 8.12 -3.74 7.31
C ILE A 152 8.55 -4.91 8.21
N ASP A 153 7.94 -5.02 9.38
CA ASP A 153 8.20 -6.08 10.36
C ASP A 153 7.45 -7.38 10.00
N GLU A 154 8.21 -8.41 9.63
CA GLU A 154 7.65 -9.73 9.28
C GLU A 154 7.26 -10.55 10.52
N ASP A 155 7.71 -10.17 11.72
CA ASP A 155 7.55 -10.93 12.96
C ASP A 155 6.36 -10.47 13.82
N LEU A 156 5.40 -9.74 13.24
CA LEU A 156 4.18 -9.33 13.95
C LEU A 156 3.36 -10.56 14.38
N GLU A 157 3.40 -10.87 15.68
CA GLU A 157 2.68 -12.01 16.28
C GLU A 157 1.17 -11.88 16.14
N GLY A 158 0.46 -13.00 15.93
CA GLY A 158 -1.00 -12.99 15.90
C GLY A 158 -1.62 -12.61 17.25
N LYS A 159 -2.77 -11.92 17.24
CA LYS A 159 -3.60 -11.69 18.43
C LYS A 159 -4.74 -12.72 18.48
N PRO A 160 -4.53 -13.91 19.09
CA PRO A 160 -5.53 -14.98 19.06
C PRO A 160 -6.80 -14.61 19.84
N GLY A 161 -7.90 -15.25 19.49
CA GLY A 161 -9.16 -15.18 20.24
C GLY A 161 -10.13 -14.07 19.83
N LYS A 162 -9.79 -13.26 18.81
CA LYS A 162 -10.67 -12.23 18.24
C LYS A 162 -10.99 -12.55 16.78
N GLY A 163 -12.27 -12.56 16.42
CA GLY A 163 -12.75 -12.84 15.07
C GLY A 163 -13.29 -11.61 14.34
N TRP A 164 -13.80 -11.81 13.12
CA TRP A 164 -14.39 -10.72 12.32
C TRP A 164 -15.55 -9.99 13.01
N THR A 165 -16.32 -10.66 13.87
CA THR A 165 -17.35 -10.01 14.70
C THR A 165 -16.77 -8.91 15.59
N TYR A 166 -15.61 -9.17 16.21
CA TYR A 166 -14.92 -8.16 17.01
C TYR A 166 -14.48 -6.96 16.16
N VAL A 167 -13.90 -7.24 14.98
CA VAL A 167 -13.48 -6.20 14.04
C VAL A 167 -14.67 -5.34 13.59
N ASP A 168 -15.81 -5.96 13.29
CA ASP A 168 -17.04 -5.26 12.92
C ASP A 168 -17.55 -4.37 14.05
N GLU A 169 -17.57 -4.87 15.29
CA GLU A 169 -17.96 -4.10 16.47
C GLU A 169 -17.04 -2.90 16.68
N MET A 170 -15.73 -3.08 16.55
CA MET A 170 -14.75 -1.99 16.65
C MET A 170 -14.93 -0.96 15.54
N ALA A 171 -15.28 -1.38 14.32
CA ALA A 171 -15.52 -0.47 13.21
C ALA A 171 -16.79 0.38 13.41
N VAL A 172 -17.88 -0.20 13.93
CA VAL A 172 -19.19 0.47 13.98
C VAL A 172 -19.55 1.09 15.35
N LYS A 173 -18.95 0.60 16.43
CA LYS A 173 -19.23 1.03 17.81
C LYS A 173 -17.99 1.42 18.59
N GLY A 174 -16.79 1.13 18.07
CA GLY A 174 -15.54 1.43 18.74
C GLY A 174 -15.25 2.94 18.82
N PRO A 175 -14.22 3.33 19.59
CA PRO A 175 -13.88 4.74 19.83
C PRO A 175 -13.60 5.54 18.55
N TRP A 176 -13.15 4.86 17.49
CA TRP A 176 -12.77 5.45 16.21
C TRP A 176 -13.79 5.22 15.08
N SER A 177 -15.02 4.82 15.43
CA SER A 177 -16.10 4.55 14.47
C SER A 177 -16.53 5.76 13.62
N SER A 178 -16.22 6.98 14.07
CA SER A 178 -16.43 8.22 13.31
C SER A 178 -15.26 8.61 12.40
N ASP A 179 -14.10 7.94 12.52
CA ASP A 179 -12.98 8.16 11.60
C ASP A 179 -13.16 7.30 10.33
N ALA A 180 -13.46 7.97 9.22
CA ALA A 180 -13.74 7.29 7.97
C ALA A 180 -12.55 6.48 7.43
N HIS A 181 -11.30 6.88 7.70
CA HIS A 181 -10.12 6.14 7.21
C HIS A 181 -9.92 4.87 8.03
N TYR A 182 -10.14 4.93 9.34
CA TYR A 182 -10.08 3.79 10.25
C TYR A 182 -11.10 2.73 9.83
N VAL A 183 -12.37 3.13 9.65
CA VAL A 183 -13.45 2.22 9.23
C VAL A 183 -13.17 1.62 7.85
N LYS A 184 -12.69 2.42 6.90
CA LYS A 184 -12.35 1.94 5.55
C LYS A 184 -11.18 0.96 5.55
N ALA A 185 -10.18 1.13 6.41
CA ALA A 185 -9.06 0.21 6.54
C ALA A 185 -9.52 -1.18 7.00
N LEU A 186 -10.33 -1.23 8.07
CA LEU A 186 -10.93 -2.47 8.56
C LEU A 186 -11.80 -3.13 7.50
N ARG A 187 -12.62 -2.35 6.79
CA ARG A 187 -13.43 -2.86 5.68
C ARG A 187 -12.56 -3.41 4.54
N ALA A 188 -11.49 -2.72 4.17
CA ALA A 188 -10.61 -3.14 3.09
C ALA A 188 -9.94 -4.49 3.39
N MET A 189 -9.45 -4.70 4.63
CA MET A 189 -8.88 -5.98 5.07
C MET A 189 -9.92 -7.10 5.09
N LYS A 190 -11.12 -6.85 5.64
CA LYS A 190 -12.22 -7.83 5.67
C LYS A 190 -12.65 -8.27 4.26
N GLU A 191 -12.75 -7.32 3.34
CA GLU A 191 -13.14 -7.59 1.96
C GLU A 191 -12.05 -8.33 1.17
N ALA A 192 -10.78 -8.07 1.46
CA ALA A 192 -9.67 -8.83 0.90
C ALA A 192 -9.69 -10.29 1.39
N ALA A 193 -9.87 -10.50 2.70
CA ALA A 193 -10.02 -11.83 3.30
C ALA A 193 -11.17 -12.63 2.68
N PHE A 194 -12.32 -12.00 2.46
CA PHE A 194 -13.47 -12.65 1.83
C PHE A 194 -13.22 -13.00 0.36
N THR A 195 -12.47 -12.15 -0.37
CA THR A 195 -12.21 -12.34 -1.80
C THR A 195 -11.15 -13.41 -2.05
N TRP A 196 -10.07 -13.39 -1.27
CA TRP A 196 -8.87 -14.16 -1.52
C TRP A 196 -8.73 -15.39 -0.62
N GLY A 197 -9.58 -15.50 0.39
CA GLY A 197 -9.37 -16.38 1.54
C GLY A 197 -8.43 -15.73 2.56
N ASP A 198 -8.38 -16.31 3.75
CA ASP A 198 -7.56 -15.82 4.86
C ASP A 198 -6.65 -16.94 5.38
N VAL A 199 -5.74 -17.39 4.52
CA VAL A 199 -4.80 -18.45 4.86
C VAL A 199 -3.92 -17.98 6.02
N HIS A 200 -3.84 -18.78 7.08
CA HIS A 200 -3.15 -18.45 8.33
C HIS A 200 -3.69 -17.20 9.05
N GLU A 201 -4.92 -16.79 8.78
CA GLU A 201 -5.58 -15.63 9.43
C GLU A 201 -4.78 -14.32 9.32
N LEU A 202 -4.02 -14.16 8.23
CA LEU A 202 -3.18 -12.98 7.99
C LEU A 202 -3.98 -11.66 7.98
N TYR A 203 -5.11 -11.63 7.27
CA TYR A 203 -5.94 -10.42 7.17
C TYR A 203 -6.67 -10.16 8.48
N LEU A 204 -7.26 -11.20 9.09
CA LEU A 204 -7.94 -11.09 10.38
C LEU A 204 -6.98 -10.59 11.46
N SER A 205 -5.80 -11.18 11.58
CA SER A 205 -4.80 -10.76 12.56
C SER A 205 -4.37 -9.31 12.35
N SER A 206 -4.13 -8.90 11.11
CA SER A 206 -3.78 -7.51 10.77
C SER A 206 -4.91 -6.53 11.11
N ALA A 207 -6.15 -6.92 10.87
CA ALA A 207 -7.33 -6.11 11.21
C ALA A 207 -7.53 -6.00 12.72
N VAL A 208 -7.30 -7.08 13.49
CA VAL A 208 -7.36 -7.05 14.96
C VAL A 208 -6.26 -6.17 15.54
N HIS A 209 -5.03 -6.26 15.04
CA HIS A 209 -3.94 -5.35 15.43
C HIS A 209 -4.32 -3.89 15.20
N PHE A 210 -4.76 -3.57 13.98
CA PHE A 210 -5.19 -2.21 13.65
C PHE A 210 -6.36 -1.74 14.52
N ALA A 211 -7.37 -2.58 14.76
CA ALA A 211 -8.53 -2.22 15.59
C ALA A 211 -8.16 -1.94 17.05
N ASP A 212 -7.23 -2.71 17.62
CA ASP A 212 -6.79 -2.57 19.01
C ASP A 212 -5.84 -1.40 19.21
N ASP A 213 -4.89 -1.26 18.29
CA ASP A 213 -3.71 -0.43 18.51
C ASP A 213 -3.87 0.96 17.90
N PHE A 214 -4.86 1.22 17.07
CA PHE A 214 -5.06 2.53 16.47
C PHE A 214 -5.39 3.59 17.54
N LYS A 215 -4.58 4.65 17.58
CA LYS A 215 -4.74 5.80 18.49
C LYS A 215 -4.73 7.15 17.77
N GLY A 216 -4.97 7.15 16.46
CA GLY A 216 -4.93 8.32 15.61
C GLY A 216 -3.88 8.22 14.50
N TRP A 217 -3.88 9.22 13.63
CA TRP A 217 -3.05 9.28 12.44
C TRP A 217 -1.76 10.08 12.65
N THR A 218 -0.69 9.65 11.99
CA THR A 218 0.61 10.32 11.88
C THR A 218 1.04 10.41 10.40
N GLY A 219 2.25 10.91 10.12
CA GLY A 219 2.83 10.91 8.76
C GLY A 219 2.56 12.15 7.91
N PHE A 220 1.95 13.19 8.51
CA PHE A 220 1.74 14.51 7.89
C PHE A 220 3.04 15.29 7.68
#